data_AF-A0A7C4V1M3-F1
#
_entry.id   AF-A0A7C4V1M3-F1
#
_cell.length_a   1.000
_cell.length_b   1.000
_cell.length_c   1.000
_cell.angle_alpha   90.00
_cell.angle_beta   90.00
_cell.angle_gamma   90.00
#
_symmetry.space_group_name_H-M   'P 1'
#
loop_
_entity.id
_entity.type
_entity.pdbx_description
1 polymer ?
#
loop_
_entity_poly.entity_id
_entity_poly.type
_entity_poly.pdbx_seq_one_letter_code
_entity_poly.pdbx_strand_id
1 'polypeptide(L)'
;MVNRSIFYKAILALIILCNLLYADSFQLTQEKNSLEPPKKDISLQGITEDIALYTPPEVGSPEWEEYWRRLRDAILTGSIPISNWKNSLSKYFSQNPYTPAHLQAWEAIFQDQKEYSNEIVLYSTTFHIIALLEEVKKPYPIPDAILLSGKWLFQSIDFVKESQRTQIISIIDEYLKKSSLRIDDLWKKLTQTISISAENTGVPFPHIPQILYETIIYLCLTFDAYLPPKEFTKYIFLPEPMLSFYRDTGVLLFEGGLLSDMHYRSLVSILSSFPPTLHQIQAIIVPESMGGISATRLWIPSNYGVIIDIPFIPMDIMSNPDEFPFRIGKQIAPEFSLQAVVQIIRAIQWVQFRLRPELVIRRERLLLSMNPRAYNYVRQTVHPSIFLSSPNELLPQAGYVWCLNTDKALQMANDLLRVRQHFATDVFMLLADLLSEGRDVTLTFYMNEEGILNVREAPVIRMPVDEGFPAVVGISPERIIPEPYLHYKSEIPLPKQGLEEDKPITSNPTSFSSGLPPQIQTPPDIPVGE
;
A
#
# COMPACT_ATOMS: atom_id res chain seq x y z
N MET A 1 8.84 25.58 -24.29
CA MET A 1 9.69 25.69 -23.09
C MET A 1 9.16 26.81 -22.21
N VAL A 2 8.38 26.48 -21.17
CA VAL A 2 7.85 27.46 -20.22
C VAL A 2 9.00 27.91 -19.31
N ASN A 3 9.17 29.22 -19.20
CA ASN A 3 10.30 29.85 -18.54
C ASN A 3 10.23 29.57 -17.02
N ARG A 4 11.05 28.62 -16.52
CA ARG A 4 11.10 28.17 -15.11
C ARG A 4 11.21 29.34 -14.12
N SER A 5 11.80 30.46 -14.53
CA SER A 5 11.90 31.70 -13.73
C SER A 5 10.53 32.29 -13.36
N ILE A 6 9.52 32.17 -14.23
CA ILE A 6 8.17 32.72 -13.97
C ILE A 6 7.41 31.85 -12.96
N PHE A 7 7.58 30.52 -13.03
CA PHE A 7 6.95 29.58 -12.11
C PHE A 7 7.47 29.73 -10.67
N TYR A 8 8.78 29.88 -10.48
CA TYR A 8 9.36 30.12 -9.15
C TYR A 8 8.98 31.50 -8.58
N LYS A 9 8.87 32.54 -9.43
CA LYS A 9 8.40 33.86 -8.99
C LYS A 9 6.93 33.84 -8.58
N ALA A 10 6.09 33.05 -9.25
CA ALA A 10 4.69 32.89 -8.89
C ALA A 10 4.52 32.15 -7.54
N ILE A 11 5.31 31.11 -7.30
CA ILE A 11 5.30 30.39 -6.00
C ILE A 11 5.81 31.29 -4.88
N LEU A 12 6.89 32.04 -5.10
CA LEU A 12 7.43 32.95 -4.09
C LEU A 12 6.46 34.10 -3.78
N ALA A 13 5.77 34.63 -4.80
CA ALA A 13 4.72 35.63 -4.61
C ALA A 13 3.53 35.07 -3.81
N LEU A 14 3.13 33.82 -4.05
CA LEU A 14 2.05 33.15 -3.30
C LEU A 14 2.43 32.96 -1.82
N ILE A 15 3.68 32.56 -1.54
CA ILE A 15 4.20 32.40 -0.18
C ILE A 15 4.26 33.74 0.56
N ILE A 16 4.70 34.81 -0.11
CA ILE A 16 4.73 36.16 0.48
C ILE A 16 3.31 36.67 0.73
N LEU A 17 2.35 36.42 -0.17
CA LEU A 17 0.95 36.81 0.01
C LEU A 17 0.29 36.05 1.18
N CYS A 18 0.57 34.75 1.32
CA CYS A 18 0.11 33.95 2.45
C CYS A 18 0.69 34.44 3.79
N ASN A 19 1.97 34.83 3.82
CA ASN A 19 2.60 35.35 5.03
C ASN A 19 2.13 36.77 5.41
N LEU A 20 1.80 37.62 4.43
CA LEU A 20 1.23 38.95 4.68
C LEU A 20 -0.22 38.87 5.18
N LEU A 21 -1.03 37.95 4.63
CA LEU A 21 -2.39 37.69 5.13
C LEU A 21 -2.41 37.06 6.53
N TYR A 22 -1.34 36.38 6.94
CA TYR A 22 -1.17 35.81 8.29
C TYR A 22 -0.61 36.81 9.32
N ALA A 23 0.08 37.87 8.88
CA ALA A 23 0.66 38.86 9.77
C ALA A 23 -0.40 39.85 10.29
N ASP A 24 -1.42 40.18 9.48
CA ASP A 24 -2.49 41.11 9.86
C ASP A 24 -3.49 40.51 10.87
N SER A 25 -3.57 39.18 10.99
CA SER A 25 -4.39 38.52 12.03
C SER A 25 -3.68 38.41 13.39
N PHE A 26 -2.39 38.75 13.47
CA PHE A 26 -1.55 38.56 14.67
C PHE A 26 -1.40 39.81 15.56
N GLN A 27 -1.91 40.99 15.16
CA GLN A 27 -1.74 42.24 15.93
C GLN A 27 -2.92 42.66 16.82
N LEU A 28 -3.98 41.85 16.96
CA LEU A 28 -5.19 42.28 17.69
C LEU A 28 -5.45 41.58 19.04
N THR A 29 -4.48 40.85 19.62
CA THR A 29 -4.69 40.27 20.97
C THR A 29 -3.38 40.05 21.74
N GLN A 30 -2.64 41.13 22.02
CA GLN A 30 -1.72 41.14 23.16
C GLN A 30 -1.70 42.52 23.82
N GLU A 31 -2.48 42.68 24.90
CA GLU A 31 -2.09 43.57 25.99
C GLU A 31 -2.41 42.95 27.35
N LYS A 32 -1.33 42.75 28.12
CA LYS A 32 -1.20 42.75 29.58
C LYS A 32 -1.99 41.71 30.38
N ASN A 33 -1.27 40.74 30.93
CA ASN A 33 -0.91 40.80 32.35
C ASN A 33 0.26 39.86 32.69
N SER A 34 1.33 40.48 33.18
CA SER A 34 2.46 39.87 33.88
C SER A 34 2.07 39.55 35.33
N LEU A 35 2.40 38.37 35.85
CA LEU A 35 2.76 38.17 37.26
C LEU A 35 3.40 36.79 37.48
N GLU A 36 4.45 36.79 38.30
CA GLU A 36 5.37 35.71 38.68
C GLU A 36 4.69 34.44 39.24
N PRO A 37 5.35 33.26 39.20
CA PRO A 37 4.77 32.04 39.75
C PRO A 37 4.96 31.99 41.27
N PRO A 38 3.94 31.65 42.07
CA PRO A 38 4.17 31.25 43.44
C PRO A 38 4.56 29.77 43.47
N LYS A 39 5.71 29.47 44.09
CA LYS A 39 5.95 28.14 44.67
C LYS A 39 4.91 27.91 45.78
N LYS A 40 4.15 26.82 45.70
CA LYS A 40 3.43 26.27 46.84
C LYS A 40 3.50 24.75 46.83
N ASP A 41 3.98 24.23 47.96
CA ASP A 41 3.75 22.87 48.43
C ASP A 41 2.25 22.56 48.37
N ILE A 42 1.88 21.47 47.71
CA ILE A 42 0.51 20.95 47.72
C ILE A 42 0.46 19.75 48.66
N SER A 43 -0.19 19.98 49.79
CA SER A 43 -0.72 18.96 50.67
C SER A 43 -1.72 18.07 49.94
N LEU A 44 -1.52 16.76 50.03
CA LEU A 44 -2.50 15.71 49.71
C LEU A 44 -3.77 15.89 50.54
N GLN A 45 -4.80 16.56 50.00
CA GLN A 45 -6.17 16.48 50.50
C GLN A 45 -7.15 17.04 49.46
N GLY A 46 -8.02 16.17 48.92
CA GLY A 46 -9.20 16.57 48.13
C GLY A 46 -9.22 16.12 46.67
N ILE A 47 -9.10 14.81 46.38
CA ILE A 47 -9.47 14.26 45.08
C ILE A 47 -11.00 14.12 45.06
N THR A 48 -11.71 15.21 44.78
CA THR A 48 -12.96 15.13 44.03
C THR A 48 -12.55 15.20 42.57
N GLU A 49 -12.38 14.03 41.93
CA GLU A 49 -12.11 13.92 40.50
C GLU A 49 -13.16 14.75 39.73
N ASP A 50 -12.69 15.78 39.02
CA ASP A 50 -13.54 16.61 38.18
C ASP A 50 -13.97 15.74 36.97
N ILE A 51 -15.07 15.00 37.11
CA ILE A 51 -15.62 14.05 36.11
C ILE A 51 -15.70 14.70 34.72
N ALA A 52 -15.88 16.02 34.68
CA ALA A 52 -15.91 16.85 33.48
C ALA A 52 -14.62 16.78 32.62
N LEU A 53 -13.45 16.46 33.18
CA LEU A 53 -12.20 16.30 32.43
C LEU A 53 -12.10 14.97 31.69
N TYR A 54 -12.95 13.98 32.03
CA TYR A 54 -12.81 12.62 31.53
C TYR A 54 -13.71 12.29 30.34
N THR A 55 -14.74 13.10 30.08
CA THR A 55 -15.75 12.82 29.05
C THR A 55 -15.91 14.04 28.15
N PRO A 56 -15.72 13.92 26.82
CA PRO A 56 -15.97 15.02 25.91
C PRO A 56 -17.42 15.50 26.03
N PRO A 57 -17.70 16.82 25.99
CA PRO A 57 -19.05 17.32 25.91
C PRO A 57 -19.65 17.08 24.51
N GLU A 58 -20.90 17.50 24.30
CA GLU A 58 -21.53 17.41 22.98
C GLU A 58 -20.78 18.29 21.97
N VAL A 59 -20.59 17.79 20.75
CA VAL A 59 -19.90 18.53 19.69
C VAL A 59 -20.65 19.83 19.40
N GLY A 60 -19.94 20.97 19.45
CA GLY A 60 -20.51 22.30 19.23
C GLY A 60 -21.15 22.94 20.46
N SER A 61 -21.10 22.29 21.63
CA SER A 61 -21.46 22.92 22.90
C SER A 61 -20.49 24.05 23.29
N PRO A 62 -20.91 25.05 24.08
CA PRO A 62 -20.03 26.10 24.59
C PRO A 62 -18.82 25.59 25.36
N GLU A 63 -18.93 24.41 25.97
CA GLU A 63 -17.89 23.77 26.76
C GLU A 63 -16.85 23.02 25.90
N TRP A 64 -17.09 22.85 24.59
CA TRP A 64 -16.25 22.03 23.70
C TRP A 64 -14.79 22.49 23.66
N GLU A 65 -14.54 23.75 23.30
CA GLU A 65 -13.18 24.26 23.17
C GLU A 65 -12.45 24.31 24.53
N GLU A 66 -13.18 24.68 25.59
CA GLU A 66 -12.64 24.74 26.94
C GLU A 66 -12.24 23.34 27.44
N TYR A 67 -13.06 22.32 27.16
CA TYR A 67 -12.74 20.93 27.50
C TYR A 67 -11.41 20.49 26.88
N TRP A 68 -11.22 20.68 25.57
CA TRP A 68 -10.01 20.24 24.88
C TRP A 68 -8.76 20.98 25.37
N ARG A 69 -8.89 22.27 25.71
CA ARG A 69 -7.81 23.04 26.33
C ARG A 69 -7.44 22.50 27.71
N ARG A 70 -8.44 22.29 28.58
CA ARG A 70 -8.23 21.72 29.93
C ARG A 70 -7.67 20.30 29.87
N LEU A 71 -8.13 19.48 28.92
CA LEU A 71 -7.60 18.12 28.69
C LEU A 71 -6.12 18.17 28.29
N ARG A 72 -5.74 19.03 27.35
CA ARG A 72 -4.33 19.20 26.95
C ARG A 72 -3.45 19.54 28.15
N ASP A 73 -3.83 20.56 28.92
CA ASP A 73 -3.05 21.00 30.08
C ASP A 73 -2.99 19.90 31.16
N ALA A 74 -4.06 19.13 31.32
CA ALA A 74 -4.11 18.00 32.23
C ALA A 74 -3.21 16.83 31.80
N ILE A 75 -3.15 16.52 30.50
CA ILE A 75 -2.23 15.52 29.93
C ILE A 75 -0.79 15.94 30.18
N LEU A 76 -0.43 17.19 29.83
CA LEU A 76 0.95 17.70 29.98
C LEU A 76 1.42 17.80 31.43
N THR A 77 0.49 17.90 32.38
CA THR A 77 0.79 17.90 33.81
C THR A 77 0.75 16.50 34.45
N GLY A 78 0.40 15.47 33.67
CA GLY A 78 0.25 14.09 34.16
C GLY A 78 -0.90 13.93 35.18
N SER A 79 -1.86 14.84 35.19
CA SER A 79 -2.92 14.90 36.22
C SER A 79 -4.09 13.96 35.95
N ILE A 80 -4.16 13.38 34.74
CA ILE A 80 -5.16 12.39 34.35
C ILE A 80 -4.46 11.04 34.16
N PRO A 81 -4.89 9.96 34.85
CA PRO A 81 -4.45 8.61 34.53
C PRO A 81 -5.19 8.08 33.30
N ILE A 82 -4.45 7.53 32.34
CA ILE A 82 -4.99 6.97 31.09
C ILE A 82 -6.01 5.83 31.33
N SER A 83 -5.86 5.06 32.41
CA SER A 83 -6.79 4.00 32.79
C SER A 83 -8.19 4.53 33.13
N ASN A 84 -8.26 5.67 33.82
CA ASN A 84 -9.52 6.28 34.23
C ASN A 84 -10.20 6.91 33.01
N TRP A 85 -9.42 7.55 32.15
CA TRP A 85 -9.91 8.20 30.93
C TRP A 85 -10.45 7.19 29.91
N LYS A 86 -9.79 6.04 29.74
CA LYS A 86 -10.25 4.94 28.87
C LYS A 86 -11.71 4.55 29.13
N ASN A 87 -12.08 4.36 30.39
CA ASN A 87 -13.43 3.93 30.76
C ASN A 87 -14.48 4.99 30.41
N SER A 88 -14.16 6.27 30.63
CA SER A 88 -15.03 7.39 30.30
C SER A 88 -15.22 7.55 28.80
N LEU A 89 -14.15 7.39 28.01
CA LEU A 89 -14.22 7.39 26.54
C LEU A 89 -15.06 6.24 25.98
N SER A 90 -14.92 5.04 26.53
CA SER A 90 -15.74 3.88 26.17
C SER A 90 -17.23 4.17 26.33
N LYS A 91 -17.61 4.75 27.49
CA LYS A 91 -18.97 5.17 27.76
C LYS A 91 -19.45 6.25 26.78
N TYR A 92 -18.62 7.24 26.49
CA TYR A 92 -18.94 8.31 25.53
C TYR A 92 -19.21 7.76 24.12
N PHE A 93 -18.27 6.98 23.57
CA PHE A 93 -18.37 6.49 22.20
C PHE A 93 -19.37 5.35 22.02
N SER A 94 -19.79 4.68 23.09
CA SER A 94 -20.93 3.77 23.05
C SER A 94 -22.24 4.47 22.64
N GLN A 95 -22.34 5.79 22.87
CA GLN A 95 -23.53 6.61 22.62
C GLN A 95 -23.32 7.62 21.47
N ASN A 96 -22.10 8.12 21.30
CA ASN A 96 -21.78 9.18 20.34
C ASN A 96 -20.86 8.65 19.24
N PRO A 97 -21.03 9.06 17.97
CA PRO A 97 -20.10 8.73 16.91
C PRO A 97 -18.85 9.61 16.96
N TYR A 98 -17.74 9.09 16.42
CA TYR A 98 -16.59 9.91 16.09
C TYR A 98 -16.92 10.83 14.91
N THR A 99 -16.46 12.08 14.94
CA THR A 99 -16.82 13.11 13.95
C THR A 99 -15.59 13.93 13.54
N PRO A 100 -15.64 14.69 12.42
CA PRO A 100 -14.57 15.59 12.03
C PRO A 100 -14.20 16.64 13.09
N ALA A 101 -15.14 17.06 13.94
CA ALA A 101 -14.86 18.00 15.03
C ALA A 101 -13.91 17.42 16.09
N HIS A 102 -14.03 16.12 16.38
CA HIS A 102 -13.09 15.42 17.26
C HIS A 102 -11.66 15.43 16.68
N LEU A 103 -11.55 15.17 15.37
CA LEU A 103 -10.28 15.18 14.66
C LEU A 103 -9.64 16.58 14.69
N GLN A 104 -10.42 17.62 14.37
CA GLN A 104 -9.97 19.01 14.40
C GLN A 104 -9.49 19.44 15.79
N ALA A 105 -10.17 18.99 16.85
CA ALA A 105 -9.75 19.29 18.22
C ALA A 105 -8.39 18.68 18.57
N TRP A 106 -8.13 17.43 18.15
CA TRP A 106 -6.80 16.82 18.30
C TRP A 106 -5.75 17.50 17.43
N GLU A 107 -6.07 17.82 16.18
CA GLU A 107 -5.17 18.56 15.28
C GLU A 107 -4.76 19.90 15.88
N ALA A 108 -5.69 20.65 16.49
CA ALA A 108 -5.39 21.89 17.20
C ALA A 108 -4.43 21.68 18.38
N ILE A 109 -4.64 20.62 19.18
CA ILE A 109 -3.72 20.26 20.27
C ILE A 109 -2.32 19.95 19.75
N PHE A 110 -2.19 19.27 18.61
CA PHE A 110 -0.88 18.98 18.00
C PHE A 110 -0.21 20.22 17.40
N GLN A 111 -0.96 21.12 16.74
CA GLN A 111 -0.41 22.33 16.14
C GLN A 111 0.17 23.31 17.18
N ASP A 112 -0.43 23.36 18.37
CA ASP A 112 0.04 24.19 19.48
C ASP A 112 1.37 23.70 20.10
N GLN A 113 1.86 22.51 19.73
CA GLN A 113 3.05 21.89 20.30
C GLN A 113 4.20 21.86 19.28
N LYS A 114 5.29 22.60 19.56
CA LYS A 114 6.50 22.60 18.73
C LYS A 114 7.26 21.27 18.74
N GLU A 115 7.04 20.44 19.76
CA GLU A 115 7.54 19.08 19.86
C GLU A 115 6.38 18.19 20.29
N TYR A 116 6.09 17.12 19.55
CA TYR A 116 5.11 16.11 19.92
C TYR A 116 5.47 15.56 21.31
N SER A 117 4.80 16.03 22.36
CA SER A 117 5.00 15.42 23.67
C SER A 117 4.52 13.97 23.56
N ASN A 118 5.37 13.03 23.98
CA ASN A 118 5.09 11.60 23.86
C ASN A 118 3.71 11.27 24.46
N GLU A 119 3.34 11.95 25.54
CA GLU A 119 2.06 11.79 26.23
C GLU A 119 0.87 12.15 25.34
N ILE A 120 0.91 13.28 24.61
CA ILE A 120 -0.20 13.67 23.73
C ILE A 120 -0.44 12.60 22.65
N VAL A 121 0.63 12.03 22.07
CA VAL A 121 0.50 10.95 21.08
C VAL A 121 -0.20 9.74 21.70
N LEU A 122 0.25 9.27 22.86
CA LEU A 122 -0.35 8.11 23.53
C LEU A 122 -1.85 8.33 23.84
N TYR A 123 -2.20 9.51 24.34
CA TYR A 123 -3.58 9.86 24.66
C TYR A 123 -4.43 9.96 23.40
N SER A 124 -3.94 10.63 22.36
CA SER A 124 -4.64 10.75 21.09
C SER A 124 -4.84 9.37 20.44
N THR A 125 -3.82 8.52 20.39
CA THR A 125 -3.93 7.15 19.87
C THR A 125 -4.93 6.32 20.67
N THR A 126 -4.92 6.44 21.99
CA THR A 126 -5.92 5.77 22.84
C THR A 126 -7.34 6.25 22.54
N PHE A 127 -7.53 7.57 22.36
CA PHE A 127 -8.82 8.16 22.02
C PHE A 127 -9.40 7.59 20.73
N HIS A 128 -8.60 7.60 19.66
CA HIS A 128 -9.03 7.13 18.35
C HIS A 128 -9.24 5.61 18.32
N ILE A 129 -8.41 4.82 19.04
CA ILE A 129 -8.60 3.37 19.17
C ILE A 129 -9.93 3.04 19.85
N ILE A 130 -10.26 3.72 20.96
CA ILE A 130 -11.51 3.49 21.67
C ILE A 130 -12.69 3.91 20.80
N ALA A 131 -12.60 5.06 20.13
CA ALA A 131 -13.62 5.51 19.19
C ALA A 131 -13.89 4.46 18.10
N LEU A 132 -12.82 3.95 17.47
CA LEU A 132 -12.88 2.92 16.44
C LEU A 132 -13.53 1.63 16.97
N LEU A 133 -13.04 1.13 18.13
CA LEU A 133 -13.46 -0.14 18.71
C LEU A 133 -14.91 -0.10 19.24
N GLU A 134 -15.38 1.02 19.76
CA GLU A 134 -16.78 1.18 20.15
C GLU A 134 -17.68 1.31 18.92
N GLU A 135 -17.26 2.04 17.89
CA GLU A 135 -18.06 2.21 16.67
C GLU A 135 -18.33 0.88 15.96
N VAL A 136 -17.31 0.02 15.79
CA VAL A 136 -17.49 -1.30 15.13
C VAL A 136 -18.40 -2.25 15.91
N LYS A 137 -18.61 -2.01 17.22
CA LYS A 137 -19.50 -2.82 18.06
C LYS A 137 -20.96 -2.41 17.95
N LYS A 138 -21.25 -1.20 17.48
CA LYS A 138 -22.61 -0.69 17.37
C LYS A 138 -23.45 -1.61 16.45
N PRO A 139 -24.77 -1.68 16.70
CA PRO A 139 -25.69 -2.39 15.80
C PRO A 139 -25.74 -1.72 14.42
N TYR A 140 -25.61 -0.39 14.37
CA TYR A 140 -25.61 0.43 13.17
C TYR A 140 -24.33 1.29 13.13
N PRO A 141 -23.18 0.71 12.76
CA PRO A 141 -21.91 1.42 12.70
C PRO A 141 -21.92 2.47 11.58
N ILE A 142 -21.35 3.63 11.86
CA ILE A 142 -21.21 4.72 10.89
C ILE A 142 -19.88 4.59 10.14
N PRO A 143 -19.88 4.37 8.81
CA PRO A 143 -18.65 4.19 8.03
C PRO A 143 -17.66 5.34 8.19
N ASP A 144 -18.13 6.58 8.13
CA ASP A 144 -17.27 7.77 8.24
C ASP A 144 -16.53 7.85 9.59
N ALA A 145 -17.17 7.43 10.68
CA ALA A 145 -16.56 7.42 12.01
C ALA A 145 -15.41 6.41 12.08
N ILE A 146 -15.61 5.21 11.50
CA ILE A 146 -14.58 4.16 11.40
C ILE A 146 -13.45 4.62 10.46
N LEU A 147 -13.79 5.18 9.30
CA LEU A 147 -12.82 5.63 8.31
C LEU A 147 -11.94 6.76 8.86
N LEU A 148 -12.54 7.78 9.50
CA LEU A 148 -11.79 8.91 10.04
C LEU A 148 -10.84 8.49 11.16
N SER A 149 -11.33 7.67 12.10
CA SER A 149 -10.52 7.18 13.22
C SER A 149 -9.43 6.21 12.76
N GLY A 150 -9.77 5.25 11.90
CA GLY A 150 -8.84 4.30 11.31
C GLY A 150 -7.76 4.99 10.48
N LYS A 151 -8.14 5.94 9.62
CA LYS A 151 -7.18 6.75 8.86
C LYS A 151 -6.22 7.45 9.80
N TRP A 152 -6.70 8.25 10.75
CA TRP A 152 -5.82 8.96 11.69
C TRP A 152 -4.88 8.03 12.46
N LEU A 153 -5.39 6.87 12.91
CA LEU A 153 -4.57 5.89 13.62
C LEU A 153 -3.46 5.33 12.75
N PHE A 154 -3.79 5.04 11.50
CA PHE A 154 -2.81 4.61 10.52
C PHE A 154 -1.79 5.72 10.28
N GLN A 155 -2.21 6.99 10.10
CA GLN A 155 -1.27 8.10 9.90
C GLN A 155 -0.36 8.43 11.06
N SER A 156 -0.84 8.18 12.27
CA SER A 156 -0.11 8.50 13.48
C SER A 156 0.85 7.42 13.94
N ILE A 157 0.91 6.26 13.25
CA ILE A 157 1.70 5.12 13.72
C ILE A 157 3.20 5.45 13.85
N ASP A 158 3.74 6.30 12.96
CA ASP A 158 5.14 6.74 12.96
C ASP A 158 5.49 7.58 14.20
N PHE A 159 4.48 8.18 14.85
CA PHE A 159 4.68 8.98 16.07
C PHE A 159 4.64 8.14 17.34
N VAL A 160 4.12 6.91 17.28
CA VAL A 160 3.99 6.01 18.43
C VAL A 160 5.33 5.34 18.72
N LYS A 161 5.88 5.60 19.91
CA LYS A 161 7.12 4.95 20.34
C LYS A 161 6.89 3.49 20.72
N GLU A 162 7.92 2.66 20.57
CA GLU A 162 7.85 1.24 20.93
C GLU A 162 7.43 1.01 22.40
N SER A 163 7.86 1.88 23.32
CA SER A 163 7.44 1.83 24.73
C SER A 163 5.94 2.07 24.94
N GLN A 164 5.30 2.86 24.06
CA GLN A 164 3.87 3.14 24.08
C GLN A 164 3.07 2.05 23.37
N ARG A 165 3.67 1.43 22.35
CA ARG A 165 3.04 0.38 21.56
C ARG A 165 2.56 -0.77 22.42
N THR A 166 3.35 -1.19 23.41
CA THR A 166 2.95 -2.26 24.35
C THR A 166 1.67 -1.90 25.12
N GLN A 167 1.55 -0.65 25.56
CA GLN A 167 0.36 -0.16 26.26
C GLN A 167 -0.85 -0.07 25.33
N ILE A 168 -0.66 0.42 24.11
CA ILE A 168 -1.69 0.50 23.08
C ILE A 168 -2.19 -0.90 22.70
N ILE A 169 -1.30 -1.85 22.48
CA ILE A 169 -1.64 -3.26 22.22
C ILE A 169 -2.47 -3.81 23.38
N SER A 170 -2.07 -3.58 24.63
CA SER A 170 -2.84 -4.02 25.80
C SER A 170 -4.25 -3.41 25.84
N ILE A 171 -4.43 -2.17 25.37
CA ILE A 171 -5.75 -1.53 25.27
C ILE A 171 -6.60 -2.23 24.21
N ILE A 172 -6.05 -2.42 23.01
CA ILE A 172 -6.74 -3.10 21.90
C ILE A 172 -7.13 -4.53 22.32
N ASP A 173 -6.19 -5.27 22.91
CA ASP A 173 -6.35 -6.63 23.39
C ASP A 173 -7.51 -6.76 24.39
N GLU A 174 -7.61 -5.86 25.36
CA GLU A 174 -8.71 -5.87 26.34
C GLU A 174 -10.09 -5.73 25.67
N TYR A 175 -10.19 -4.88 24.65
CA TYR A 175 -11.45 -4.64 23.94
C TYR A 175 -11.81 -5.77 23.00
N LEU A 176 -10.84 -6.31 22.26
CA LEU A 176 -11.06 -7.37 21.28
C LEU A 176 -11.26 -8.74 21.93
N LYS A 177 -10.69 -9.00 23.11
CA LYS A 177 -10.99 -10.22 23.91
C LYS A 177 -12.46 -10.31 24.32
N LYS A 178 -13.11 -9.19 24.59
CA LYS A 178 -14.53 -9.14 24.97
C LYS A 178 -15.46 -9.35 23.77
N SER A 179 -15.01 -8.95 22.59
CA SER A 179 -15.80 -9.00 21.35
C SER A 179 -14.84 -9.02 20.16
N SER A 180 -14.52 -10.21 19.69
CA SER A 180 -13.74 -10.37 18.47
C SER A 180 -14.46 -9.77 17.27
N LEU A 181 -13.72 -9.19 16.33
CA LEU A 181 -14.30 -8.57 15.15
C LEU A 181 -14.35 -9.58 14.01
N ARG A 182 -15.54 -9.78 13.43
CA ARG A 182 -15.71 -10.57 12.20
C ARG A 182 -15.99 -9.62 11.04
N ILE A 183 -15.11 -9.59 10.05
CA ILE A 183 -15.18 -8.61 8.96
C ILE A 183 -16.45 -8.78 8.12
N ASP A 184 -16.90 -10.01 7.90
CA ASP A 184 -18.18 -10.28 7.18
C ASP A 184 -19.41 -9.76 7.91
N ASP A 185 -19.42 -9.88 9.24
CA ASP A 185 -20.52 -9.39 10.06
C ASP A 185 -20.52 -7.86 10.10
N LEU A 186 -19.33 -7.24 10.16
CA LEU A 186 -19.19 -5.79 10.05
C LEU A 186 -19.63 -5.29 8.67
N TRP A 187 -19.22 -5.94 7.59
CA TRP A 187 -19.63 -5.60 6.23
C TRP A 187 -21.15 -5.56 6.11
N LYS A 188 -21.84 -6.62 6.57
CA LYS A 188 -23.32 -6.69 6.57
C LYS A 188 -23.95 -5.53 7.36
N LYS A 189 -23.43 -5.23 8.56
CA LYS A 189 -23.94 -4.12 9.39
C LYS A 189 -23.76 -2.76 8.69
N LEU A 190 -22.60 -2.53 8.07
CA LEU A 190 -22.33 -1.28 7.37
C LEU A 190 -23.24 -1.14 6.14
N THR A 191 -23.40 -2.19 5.34
CA THR A 191 -24.33 -2.19 4.20
C THR A 191 -25.77 -1.91 4.67
N GLN A 192 -26.22 -2.57 5.74
CA GLN A 192 -27.56 -2.34 6.30
C GLN A 192 -27.74 -0.89 6.79
N THR A 193 -26.73 -0.33 7.46
CA THR A 193 -26.77 1.05 7.96
C THR A 193 -26.93 2.04 6.81
N ILE A 194 -26.20 1.83 5.72
CA ILE A 194 -26.30 2.68 4.53
C ILE A 194 -27.66 2.52 3.84
N SER A 195 -28.18 1.29 3.71
CA SER A 195 -29.51 1.06 3.12
C SER A 195 -30.60 1.84 3.87
N ILE A 196 -30.59 1.79 5.20
CA ILE A 196 -31.54 2.55 6.04
C ILE A 196 -31.37 4.06 5.84
N SER A 197 -30.14 4.57 5.78
CA SER A 197 -29.89 5.99 5.54
C SER A 197 -30.35 6.45 4.17
N ALA A 198 -30.15 5.64 3.12
CA ALA A 198 -30.58 5.96 1.76
C ALA A 198 -32.12 5.99 1.63
N GLU A 199 -32.82 5.07 2.30
CA GLU A 199 -34.29 5.08 2.36
C GLU A 199 -34.84 6.35 3.03
N ASN A 200 -34.16 6.83 4.08
CA ASN A 200 -34.60 8.00 4.84
C ASN A 200 -34.33 9.33 4.12
N THR A 201 -33.28 9.44 3.30
CA THR A 201 -32.93 10.69 2.62
C THR A 201 -33.48 10.79 1.20
N GLY A 202 -33.88 9.67 0.58
CA GLY A 202 -34.41 9.64 -0.79
C GLY A 202 -33.38 10.01 -1.86
N VAL A 203 -32.10 10.16 -1.50
CA VAL A 203 -31.02 10.52 -2.42
C VAL A 203 -30.19 9.26 -2.71
N PRO A 204 -30.08 8.81 -3.98
CA PRO A 204 -29.14 7.75 -4.33
C PRO A 204 -27.72 8.28 -4.10
N PHE A 205 -26.95 7.60 -3.27
CA PHE A 205 -25.55 7.92 -3.02
C PHE A 205 -24.65 7.13 -3.99
N PRO A 206 -24.07 7.76 -5.03
CA PRO A 206 -23.34 7.04 -6.09
C PRO A 206 -22.00 6.43 -5.66
N HIS A 207 -21.53 6.68 -4.43
CA HIS A 207 -20.21 6.26 -3.93
C HIS A 207 -20.26 5.26 -2.75
N ILE A 208 -21.44 4.70 -2.44
CA ILE A 208 -21.64 3.80 -1.27
C ILE A 208 -20.63 2.64 -1.23
N PRO A 209 -20.43 1.85 -2.30
CA PRO A 209 -19.56 0.68 -2.23
C PRO A 209 -18.11 1.07 -1.95
N GLN A 210 -17.66 2.19 -2.53
CA GLN A 210 -16.30 2.70 -2.34
C GLN A 210 -16.05 3.07 -0.87
N ILE A 211 -16.96 3.80 -0.23
CA ILE A 211 -16.75 4.21 1.18
C ILE A 211 -16.69 2.99 2.10
N LEU A 212 -17.49 1.96 1.81
CA LEU A 212 -17.51 0.71 2.57
C LEU A 212 -16.20 -0.05 2.45
N TYR A 213 -15.71 -0.25 1.22
CA TYR A 213 -14.45 -0.93 0.98
C TYR A 213 -13.28 -0.16 1.60
N GLU A 214 -13.22 1.16 1.43
CA GLU A 214 -12.17 1.99 2.02
C GLU A 214 -12.17 1.88 3.56
N THR A 215 -13.35 1.89 4.16
CA THR A 215 -13.53 1.69 5.61
C THR A 215 -12.95 0.36 6.08
N ILE A 216 -13.28 -0.76 5.40
CA ILE A 216 -12.76 -2.08 5.75
C ILE A 216 -11.26 -2.18 5.53
N ILE A 217 -10.74 -1.61 4.43
CA ILE A 217 -9.31 -1.60 4.14
C ILE A 217 -8.56 -0.88 5.27
N TYR A 218 -8.89 0.37 5.58
CA TYR A 218 -8.20 1.10 6.66
C TYR A 218 -8.34 0.41 8.01
N LEU A 219 -9.49 -0.19 8.31
CA LEU A 219 -9.68 -0.94 9.56
C LEU A 219 -8.70 -2.10 9.67
N CYS A 220 -8.62 -2.92 8.61
CA CYS A 220 -7.74 -4.07 8.58
C CYS A 220 -6.26 -3.66 8.63
N LEU A 221 -5.85 -2.68 7.81
CA LEU A 221 -4.49 -2.15 7.79
C LEU A 221 -4.10 -1.55 9.15
N THR A 222 -5.01 -0.82 9.80
CA THR A 222 -4.77 -0.24 11.13
C THR A 222 -4.53 -1.35 12.15
N PHE A 223 -5.40 -2.35 12.23
CA PHE A 223 -5.20 -3.42 13.21
C PHE A 223 -3.98 -4.27 12.91
N ASP A 224 -3.68 -4.55 11.65
CA ASP A 224 -2.47 -5.25 11.23
C ASP A 224 -1.20 -4.46 11.59
N ALA A 225 -1.25 -3.13 11.50
CA ALA A 225 -0.13 -2.26 11.87
C ALA A 225 0.11 -2.19 13.38
N TYR A 226 -0.95 -2.18 14.20
CA TYR A 226 -0.84 -2.05 15.65
C TYR A 226 -0.66 -3.38 16.38
N LEU A 227 -1.32 -4.45 15.93
CA LEU A 227 -1.26 -5.76 16.57
C LEU A 227 -0.04 -6.55 16.09
N PRO A 228 0.58 -7.35 16.97
CA PRO A 228 1.55 -8.35 16.52
C PRO A 228 0.92 -9.30 15.47
N PRO A 229 1.67 -9.79 14.47
CA PRO A 229 1.11 -10.61 13.38
C PRO A 229 0.33 -11.85 13.86
N LYS A 230 0.79 -12.49 14.95
CA LYS A 230 0.12 -13.66 15.55
C LYS A 230 -1.19 -13.31 16.28
N GLU A 231 -1.35 -12.06 16.68
CA GLU A 231 -2.52 -11.57 17.43
C GLU A 231 -3.58 -10.98 16.51
N PHE A 232 -3.21 -10.44 15.35
CA PHE A 232 -4.15 -9.91 14.37
C PHE A 232 -5.24 -10.92 14.01
N THR A 233 -4.86 -12.12 13.56
CA THR A 233 -5.83 -13.18 13.17
C THR A 233 -6.53 -13.86 14.35
N LYS A 234 -6.09 -13.61 15.59
CA LYS A 234 -6.78 -14.08 16.80
C LYS A 234 -8.00 -13.23 17.11
N TYR A 235 -7.93 -11.94 16.81
CA TYR A 235 -8.95 -10.97 17.17
C TYR A 235 -9.79 -10.49 15.99
N ILE A 236 -9.21 -10.48 14.81
CA ILE A 236 -9.84 -10.08 13.56
C ILE A 236 -10.04 -11.34 12.71
N PHE A 237 -11.30 -11.75 12.59
CA PHE A 237 -11.71 -12.86 11.73
C PHE A 237 -11.97 -12.33 10.32
N LEU A 238 -11.03 -12.63 9.43
CA LEU A 238 -11.14 -12.36 8.00
C LEU A 238 -12.03 -13.42 7.31
N PRO A 239 -12.76 -13.05 6.25
CA PRO A 239 -13.44 -14.02 5.40
C PRO A 239 -12.46 -14.97 4.70
N GLU A 240 -12.93 -16.14 4.30
CA GLU A 240 -12.27 -16.87 3.22
C GLU A 240 -12.63 -16.24 1.88
N PRO A 241 -11.69 -16.18 0.91
CA PRO A 241 -10.33 -16.76 0.93
C PRO A 241 -9.23 -15.84 1.51
N MET A 242 -9.57 -14.65 2.00
CA MET A 242 -8.60 -13.68 2.52
C MET A 242 -7.81 -14.21 3.73
N LEU A 243 -8.45 -14.97 4.62
CA LEU A 243 -7.82 -15.56 5.80
C LEU A 243 -6.74 -16.58 5.44
N SER A 244 -7.04 -17.53 4.54
CA SER A 244 -6.05 -18.52 4.09
C SER A 244 -4.89 -17.84 3.38
N PHE A 245 -5.17 -16.89 2.48
CA PHE A 245 -4.13 -16.12 1.79
C PHE A 245 -3.21 -15.37 2.76
N TYR A 246 -3.78 -14.69 3.77
CA TYR A 246 -2.98 -13.98 4.78
C TYR A 246 -2.13 -14.94 5.63
N ARG A 247 -2.64 -16.13 5.95
CA ARG A 247 -1.85 -17.14 6.69
C ARG A 247 -0.66 -17.66 5.89
N ASP A 248 -0.84 -17.84 4.59
CA ASP A 248 0.19 -18.38 3.70
C ASP A 248 1.26 -17.34 3.35
N THR A 249 0.90 -16.06 3.28
CA THR A 249 1.77 -14.99 2.74
C THR A 249 2.10 -13.86 3.71
N GLY A 250 1.30 -13.67 4.76
CA GLY A 250 1.33 -12.48 5.62
C GLY A 250 0.78 -11.21 4.96
N VAL A 251 0.15 -11.31 3.78
CA VAL A 251 -0.35 -10.17 3.00
C VAL A 251 -1.87 -10.15 3.02
N LEU A 252 -2.47 -8.97 3.26
CA LEU A 252 -3.92 -8.78 3.18
C LEU A 252 -4.36 -8.65 1.72
N LEU A 253 -5.37 -9.43 1.31
CA LEU A 253 -5.87 -9.43 -0.06
C LEU A 253 -7.31 -8.91 -0.13
N PHE A 254 -7.50 -7.78 -0.81
CA PHE A 254 -8.76 -7.08 -0.97
C PHE A 254 -9.24 -7.20 -2.41
N GLU A 255 -10.01 -8.26 -2.69
CA GLU A 255 -10.36 -8.64 -4.06
C GLU A 255 -11.85 -8.79 -4.36
N GLY A 256 -12.72 -8.70 -3.36
CA GLY A 256 -14.17 -8.60 -3.55
C GLY A 256 -14.85 -9.82 -4.19
N GLY A 257 -14.24 -11.01 -4.14
CA GLY A 257 -14.75 -12.27 -4.69
C GLY A 257 -14.51 -12.49 -6.20
N LEU A 258 -13.63 -11.71 -6.82
CA LEU A 258 -13.34 -11.76 -8.25
C LEU A 258 -12.27 -12.80 -8.64
N LEU A 259 -11.31 -13.07 -7.75
CA LEU A 259 -10.22 -14.01 -8.02
C LEU A 259 -10.68 -15.46 -7.83
N SER A 260 -10.26 -16.33 -8.73
CA SER A 260 -10.47 -17.80 -8.63
C SER A 260 -9.29 -18.50 -7.93
N ASP A 261 -9.47 -19.76 -7.54
CA ASP A 261 -8.42 -20.60 -6.91
C ASP A 261 -7.08 -20.59 -7.66
N MET A 262 -7.12 -20.54 -9.00
CA MET A 262 -5.92 -20.47 -9.83
C MET A 262 -5.17 -19.15 -9.67
N HIS A 263 -5.89 -18.03 -9.55
CA HIS A 263 -5.29 -16.73 -9.27
C HIS A 263 -4.61 -16.73 -7.89
N TYR A 264 -5.28 -17.29 -6.86
CA TYR A 264 -4.70 -17.39 -5.51
C TYR A 264 -3.43 -18.23 -5.50
N ARG A 265 -3.45 -19.42 -6.10
CA ARG A 265 -2.26 -20.30 -6.17
C ARG A 265 -1.10 -19.61 -6.88
N SER A 266 -1.37 -18.90 -7.98
CA SER A 266 -0.35 -18.11 -8.67
C SER A 266 0.21 -17.01 -7.77
N LEU A 267 -0.64 -16.20 -7.12
CA LEU A 267 -0.17 -15.10 -6.25
C LEU A 267 0.64 -15.61 -5.05
N VAL A 268 0.21 -16.68 -4.39
CA VAL A 268 0.97 -17.31 -3.29
C VAL A 268 2.32 -17.81 -3.80
N SER A 269 2.37 -18.47 -4.96
CA SER A 269 3.62 -18.92 -5.57
C SER A 269 4.56 -17.76 -5.90
N ILE A 270 4.04 -16.65 -6.42
CA ILE A 270 4.84 -15.48 -6.76
C ILE A 270 5.36 -14.80 -5.47
N LEU A 271 4.51 -14.52 -4.50
CA LEU A 271 4.91 -13.86 -3.25
C LEU A 271 5.91 -14.71 -2.46
N SER A 272 5.75 -16.03 -2.42
CA SER A 272 6.72 -16.92 -1.76
C SER A 272 8.06 -17.02 -2.49
N SER A 273 8.10 -16.71 -3.79
CA SER A 273 9.32 -16.71 -4.59
C SER A 273 10.18 -15.45 -4.38
N PHE A 274 9.62 -14.36 -3.85
CA PHE A 274 10.35 -13.15 -3.50
C PHE A 274 10.42 -12.98 -1.98
N PRO A 275 11.62 -12.90 -1.38
CA PRO A 275 11.74 -12.61 0.05
C PRO A 275 10.98 -11.33 0.47
N PRO A 276 10.23 -11.34 1.59
CA PRO A 276 9.51 -10.16 2.07
C PRO A 276 10.37 -8.91 2.28
N THR A 277 11.66 -9.09 2.56
CA THR A 277 12.64 -7.99 2.71
C THR A 277 12.82 -7.19 1.42
N LEU A 278 12.62 -7.81 0.25
CA LEU A 278 12.73 -7.15 -1.04
C LEU A 278 11.56 -6.19 -1.29
N HIS A 279 10.33 -6.62 -1.02
CA HIS A 279 9.12 -5.94 -1.50
C HIS A 279 8.32 -5.24 -0.38
N GLN A 280 8.40 -5.72 0.87
CA GLN A 280 7.66 -5.17 2.03
C GLN A 280 6.17 -4.95 1.77
N ILE A 281 5.55 -5.81 0.95
CA ILE A 281 4.12 -5.70 0.62
C ILE A 281 3.32 -6.17 1.81
N GLN A 282 2.39 -5.34 2.28
CA GLN A 282 1.46 -5.66 3.37
C GLN A 282 0.05 -5.94 2.87
N ALA A 283 -0.32 -5.35 1.73
CA ALA A 283 -1.64 -5.56 1.15
C ALA A 283 -1.64 -5.48 -0.38
N ILE A 284 -2.60 -6.20 -0.96
CA ILE A 284 -2.92 -6.21 -2.39
C ILE A 284 -4.39 -5.83 -2.54
N ILE A 285 -4.67 -4.94 -3.48
CA ILE A 285 -6.02 -4.52 -3.86
C ILE A 285 -6.26 -4.92 -5.33
N VAL A 286 -7.46 -5.42 -5.62
CA VAL A 286 -7.95 -5.61 -7.00
C VAL A 286 -9.00 -4.52 -7.26
N PRO A 287 -8.63 -3.39 -7.91
CA PRO A 287 -9.50 -2.22 -7.98
C PRO A 287 -10.85 -2.45 -8.67
N GLU A 288 -10.89 -3.36 -9.64
CA GLU A 288 -12.04 -3.63 -10.50
C GLU A 288 -13.27 -4.12 -9.71
N SER A 289 -13.07 -4.89 -8.65
CA SER A 289 -14.14 -5.39 -7.77
C SER A 289 -14.45 -4.44 -6.60
N MET A 290 -13.53 -3.52 -6.29
CA MET A 290 -13.58 -2.66 -5.11
C MET A 290 -14.10 -1.25 -5.40
N GLY A 291 -14.95 -1.10 -6.43
CA GLY A 291 -15.52 0.20 -6.81
C GLY A 291 -14.47 1.21 -7.29
N GLY A 292 -13.33 0.75 -7.78
CA GLY A 292 -12.24 1.61 -8.27
C GLY A 292 -11.34 2.20 -7.18
N ILE A 293 -11.37 1.66 -5.96
CA ILE A 293 -10.34 1.96 -4.96
C ILE A 293 -9.01 1.41 -5.43
N SER A 294 -7.98 2.23 -5.30
CA SER A 294 -6.61 1.92 -5.69
C SER A 294 -5.69 2.29 -4.54
N ALA A 295 -4.60 1.54 -4.39
CA ALA A 295 -3.51 1.80 -3.47
C ALA A 295 -3.00 3.25 -3.58
N THR A 296 -3.03 3.84 -4.79
CA THR A 296 -2.60 5.23 -5.03
C THR A 296 -3.49 6.29 -4.40
N ARG A 297 -4.73 5.95 -4.05
CA ARG A 297 -5.68 6.85 -3.37
C ARG A 297 -5.61 6.74 -1.86
N LEU A 298 -5.02 5.66 -1.35
CA LEU A 298 -4.85 5.44 0.07
C LEU A 298 -3.61 6.21 0.54
N TRP A 299 -3.72 6.83 1.72
CA TRP A 299 -2.56 7.38 2.37
C TRP A 299 -1.88 6.25 3.15
N ILE A 300 -0.64 5.92 2.80
CA ILE A 300 0.14 4.84 3.42
C ILE A 300 1.36 5.44 4.12
N PRO A 301 1.54 5.21 5.43
CA PRO A 301 2.70 5.68 6.16
C PRO A 301 3.97 4.99 5.65
N SER A 302 5.08 5.71 5.71
CA SER A 302 6.33 5.31 5.05
C SER A 302 6.98 4.04 5.64
N ASN A 303 6.66 3.74 6.90
CA ASN A 303 7.20 2.63 7.69
C ASN A 303 6.31 1.38 7.74
N TYR A 304 5.05 1.47 7.29
CA TYR A 304 4.11 0.34 7.35
C TYR A 304 4.47 -0.71 6.30
N GLY A 305 4.79 -0.25 5.09
CA GLY A 305 5.19 -1.09 3.97
C GLY A 305 4.54 -0.61 2.67
N VAL A 306 4.41 -1.52 1.71
CA VAL A 306 3.87 -1.26 0.38
C VAL A 306 2.47 -1.84 0.26
N ILE A 307 1.57 -1.09 -0.35
CA ILE A 307 0.29 -1.59 -0.85
C ILE A 307 0.33 -1.48 -2.36
N ILE A 308 -0.07 -2.54 -3.05
CA ILE A 308 -0.08 -2.60 -4.51
C ILE A 308 -1.46 -2.88 -5.05
N ASP A 309 -1.69 -2.42 -6.28
CA ASP A 309 -2.84 -2.82 -7.08
C ASP A 309 -2.42 -3.92 -8.05
N ILE A 310 -3.23 -4.97 -8.16
CA ILE A 310 -3.08 -5.99 -9.19
C ILE A 310 -4.35 -5.98 -10.05
N PRO A 311 -4.23 -5.81 -11.39
CA PRO A 311 -5.39 -5.81 -12.26
C PRO A 311 -5.99 -7.21 -12.34
N PHE A 312 -7.31 -7.28 -12.51
CA PHE A 312 -7.96 -8.55 -12.81
C PHE A 312 -7.79 -8.91 -14.28
N ILE A 313 -7.21 -10.08 -14.54
CA ILE A 313 -7.09 -10.68 -15.87
C ILE A 313 -7.41 -12.17 -15.72
N PRO A 314 -8.33 -12.73 -16.51
CA PRO A 314 -8.59 -14.17 -16.49
C PRO A 314 -7.32 -15.02 -16.74
N MET A 315 -7.18 -16.13 -16.01
CA MET A 315 -6.00 -17.01 -16.08
C MET A 315 -5.79 -17.72 -17.43
N ASP A 316 -6.81 -17.79 -18.28
CA ASP A 316 -6.74 -18.37 -19.63
C ASP A 316 -6.16 -17.40 -20.67
N ILE A 317 -6.04 -16.12 -20.33
CA ILE A 317 -5.33 -15.14 -21.16
C ILE A 317 -3.83 -15.34 -20.98
N MET A 318 -3.20 -15.95 -21.97
CA MET A 318 -1.77 -16.23 -21.99
C MET A 318 -0.97 -15.04 -22.54
N SER A 319 0.27 -14.94 -22.09
CA SER A 319 1.24 -13.97 -22.60
C SER A 319 1.59 -14.20 -24.07
N ASN A 320 2.20 -13.19 -24.68
CA ASN A 320 2.65 -13.29 -26.07
C ASN A 320 3.74 -14.38 -26.20
N PRO A 321 3.53 -15.43 -27.03
CA PRO A 321 4.51 -16.50 -27.21
C PRO A 321 5.83 -16.04 -27.84
N ASP A 322 5.83 -14.88 -28.49
CA ASP A 322 6.97 -14.33 -29.21
C ASP A 322 7.73 -13.24 -28.42
N GLU A 323 7.56 -13.18 -27.08
CA GLU A 323 8.37 -12.30 -26.22
C GLU A 323 9.87 -12.61 -26.33
N PHE A 324 10.24 -13.86 -26.63
CA PHE A 324 11.61 -14.24 -26.95
C PHE A 324 11.82 -14.38 -28.46
N PRO A 325 13.02 -14.04 -28.98
CA PRO A 325 13.37 -14.32 -30.37
C PRO A 325 13.15 -15.80 -30.73
N PHE A 326 12.60 -16.06 -31.92
CA PHE A 326 12.22 -17.41 -32.37
C PHE A 326 13.27 -18.51 -32.13
N ARG A 327 14.56 -18.19 -32.32
CA ARG A 327 15.68 -19.15 -32.12
C ARG A 327 15.89 -19.61 -30.67
N ILE A 328 15.41 -18.84 -29.69
CA ILE A 328 15.49 -19.14 -28.26
C ILE A 328 14.28 -20.00 -27.82
N GLY A 329 13.23 -20.02 -28.65
CA GLY A 329 12.01 -20.79 -28.44
C GLY A 329 10.92 -19.99 -27.72
N LYS A 330 9.70 -20.54 -27.77
CA LYS A 330 8.51 -19.93 -27.19
C LYS A 330 8.43 -20.20 -25.69
N GLN A 331 7.85 -19.25 -24.95
CA GLN A 331 7.46 -19.43 -23.56
C GLN A 331 6.18 -18.63 -23.35
N ILE A 332 5.19 -19.23 -22.70
CA ILE A 332 3.97 -18.56 -22.30
C ILE A 332 3.68 -18.82 -20.83
N ALA A 333 2.97 -17.89 -20.22
CA ALA A 333 2.39 -18.01 -18.89
C ALA A 333 1.13 -17.12 -18.84
N PRO A 334 0.23 -17.30 -17.84
CA PRO A 334 -0.93 -16.44 -17.69
C PRO A 334 -0.52 -14.97 -17.55
N GLU A 335 -1.16 -14.08 -18.30
CA GLU A 335 -0.85 -12.65 -18.29
C GLU A 335 -1.13 -12.03 -16.91
N PHE A 336 -2.14 -12.52 -16.18
CA PHE A 336 -2.38 -12.17 -14.78
C PHE A 336 -1.13 -12.34 -13.91
N SER A 337 -0.54 -13.54 -13.94
CA SER A 337 0.63 -13.89 -13.13
C SER A 337 1.83 -13.00 -13.44
N LEU A 338 2.04 -12.69 -14.73
CA LEU A 338 3.13 -11.81 -15.14
C LEU A 338 2.86 -10.33 -14.79
N GLN A 339 1.61 -9.87 -14.85
CA GLN A 339 1.26 -8.53 -14.38
C GLN A 339 1.39 -8.41 -12.85
N ALA A 340 1.06 -9.46 -12.09
CA ALA A 340 1.32 -9.51 -10.65
C ALA A 340 2.83 -9.37 -10.36
N VAL A 341 3.68 -10.08 -11.11
CA VAL A 341 5.15 -9.91 -11.03
C VAL A 341 5.56 -8.47 -11.31
N VAL A 342 5.03 -7.82 -12.35
CA VAL A 342 5.36 -6.42 -12.68
C VAL A 342 5.06 -5.51 -11.48
N GLN A 343 3.93 -5.69 -10.80
CA GLN A 343 3.56 -4.89 -9.63
C GLN A 343 4.47 -5.18 -8.43
N ILE A 344 4.84 -6.44 -8.21
CA ILE A 344 5.79 -6.82 -7.14
C ILE A 344 7.17 -6.23 -7.43
N ILE A 345 7.65 -6.26 -8.67
CA ILE A 345 8.94 -5.64 -9.02
C ILE A 345 8.88 -4.11 -8.87
N ARG A 346 7.74 -3.46 -9.11
CA ARG A 346 7.55 -2.03 -8.76
C ARG A 346 7.70 -1.80 -7.25
N ALA A 347 7.11 -2.66 -6.42
CA ALA A 347 7.28 -2.60 -4.96
C ALA A 347 8.75 -2.79 -4.55
N ILE A 348 9.42 -3.81 -5.10
CA ILE A 348 10.85 -4.08 -4.86
C ILE A 348 11.69 -2.87 -5.26
N GLN A 349 11.45 -2.31 -6.44
CA GLN A 349 12.13 -1.12 -6.91
C GLN A 349 11.97 0.04 -5.91
N TRP A 350 10.73 0.30 -5.44
CA TRP A 350 10.47 1.37 -4.48
C TRP A 350 11.18 1.17 -3.14
N VAL A 351 11.18 -0.06 -2.61
CA VAL A 351 11.89 -0.38 -1.35
C VAL A 351 13.39 -0.24 -1.54
N GLN A 352 13.95 -0.96 -2.50
CA GLN A 352 15.40 -1.07 -2.68
C GLN A 352 16.02 0.25 -3.12
N PHE A 353 15.33 1.11 -3.86
CA PHE A 353 15.87 2.42 -4.22
C PHE A 353 16.02 3.38 -3.04
N ARG A 354 15.21 3.22 -1.99
CA ARG A 354 15.38 3.98 -0.74
C ARG A 354 16.57 3.46 0.06
N LEU A 355 16.78 2.15 0.07
CA LEU A 355 17.89 1.50 0.80
C LEU A 355 19.23 1.62 0.06
N ARG A 356 19.19 1.62 -1.28
CA ARG A 356 20.33 1.58 -2.20
C ARG A 356 20.18 2.62 -3.32
N PRO A 357 20.35 3.92 -3.00
CA PRO A 357 20.15 5.02 -3.97
C PRO A 357 21.05 4.92 -5.21
N GLU A 358 22.18 4.21 -5.14
CA GLU A 358 23.08 3.98 -6.28
C GLU A 358 22.40 3.23 -7.44
N LEU A 359 21.39 2.41 -7.15
CA LEU A 359 20.61 1.69 -8.17
C LEU A 359 19.77 2.66 -9.02
N VAL A 360 19.25 3.74 -8.41
CA VAL A 360 18.51 4.80 -9.11
C VAL A 360 19.42 5.49 -10.11
N ILE A 361 20.61 5.89 -9.66
CA ILE A 361 21.60 6.58 -10.49
C ILE A 361 21.98 5.73 -11.70
N ARG A 362 22.19 4.42 -11.49
CA ARG A 362 22.50 3.48 -12.58
C ARG A 362 21.35 3.36 -13.57
N ARG A 363 20.11 3.23 -13.10
CA ARG A 363 18.93 3.23 -13.98
C ARG A 363 18.88 4.47 -14.86
N GLU A 364 19.06 5.66 -14.27
CA GLU A 364 19.05 6.92 -15.02
C GLU A 364 20.18 6.97 -16.06
N ARG A 365 21.39 6.52 -15.73
CA ARG A 365 22.49 6.43 -16.70
C ARG A 365 22.17 5.49 -17.86
N LEU A 366 21.55 4.34 -17.59
CA LEU A 366 21.10 3.43 -18.64
C LEU A 366 20.09 4.12 -19.57
N LEU A 367 19.09 4.81 -19.01
CA LEU A 367 18.09 5.53 -19.79
C LEU A 367 18.69 6.68 -20.62
N LEU A 368 19.69 7.40 -20.10
CA LEU A 368 20.43 8.41 -20.87
C LEU A 368 21.21 7.82 -22.05
N SER A 369 21.71 6.58 -21.90
CA SER A 369 22.40 5.85 -22.96
C SER A 369 21.45 5.17 -23.96
N MET A 370 20.14 5.18 -23.67
CA MET A 370 19.14 4.49 -24.46
C MET A 370 18.97 5.17 -25.83
N ASN A 371 19.42 4.50 -26.89
CA ASN A 371 19.13 4.92 -28.25
C ASN A 371 17.66 4.56 -28.58
N PRO A 372 16.82 5.45 -29.11
CA PRO A 372 15.39 5.21 -29.40
C PRO A 372 15.10 4.14 -30.47
N ARG A 373 16.08 3.33 -30.87
CA ARG A 373 15.89 2.22 -31.81
C ARG A 373 15.15 1.07 -31.14
N ALA A 374 14.15 0.52 -31.83
CA ALA A 374 13.27 -0.57 -31.38
C ALA A 374 13.95 -1.93 -31.13
N TYR A 375 15.28 -2.02 -31.26
CA TYR A 375 16.06 -3.26 -31.06
C TYR A 375 16.53 -3.46 -29.60
N ASN A 376 16.13 -2.57 -28.68
CA ASN A 376 16.42 -2.69 -27.26
C ASN A 376 15.39 -3.63 -26.59
N TYR A 377 15.51 -4.93 -26.82
CA TYR A 377 14.53 -5.92 -26.37
C TYR A 377 14.61 -6.20 -24.86
N VAL A 378 14.14 -5.25 -24.05
CA VAL A 378 13.84 -5.50 -22.62
C VAL A 378 12.49 -6.22 -22.48
N ARG A 379 11.52 -5.83 -23.32
CA ARG A 379 10.24 -6.51 -23.55
C ARG A 379 9.76 -6.13 -24.95
N GLN A 380 9.38 -7.09 -25.80
CA GLN A 380 9.08 -6.79 -27.21
C GLN A 380 7.75 -6.06 -27.39
N THR A 381 6.79 -6.35 -26.52
CA THR A 381 5.44 -5.79 -26.55
C THR A 381 5.34 -4.37 -26.02
N VAL A 382 6.42 -3.81 -25.46
CA VAL A 382 6.45 -2.46 -24.87
C VAL A 382 7.33 -1.55 -25.73
N HIS A 383 6.73 -0.46 -26.21
CA HIS A 383 7.46 0.50 -27.03
C HIS A 383 8.53 1.25 -26.19
N PRO A 384 9.76 1.42 -26.70
CA PRO A 384 10.86 2.11 -26.00
C PRO A 384 10.52 3.49 -25.42
N SER A 385 9.62 4.24 -26.06
CA SER A 385 9.23 5.58 -25.58
C SER A 385 8.60 5.58 -24.18
N ILE A 386 8.02 4.45 -23.76
CA ILE A 386 7.41 4.29 -22.43
C ILE A 386 8.47 4.47 -21.34
N PHE A 387 9.69 3.95 -21.54
CA PHE A 387 10.76 4.08 -20.55
C PHE A 387 11.31 5.50 -20.44
N LEU A 388 11.20 6.30 -21.51
CA LEU A 388 11.58 7.71 -21.50
C LEU A 388 10.51 8.58 -20.83
N SER A 389 9.23 8.30 -21.07
CA SER A 389 8.12 9.02 -20.41
C SER A 389 7.88 8.55 -18.97
N SER A 390 8.28 7.33 -18.65
CA SER A 390 8.09 6.69 -17.34
C SER A 390 9.29 5.83 -16.97
N PRO A 391 10.42 6.44 -16.56
CA PRO A 391 11.66 5.74 -16.16
C PRO A 391 11.48 4.59 -15.17
N ASN A 392 10.52 4.73 -14.27
CA ASN A 392 10.19 3.73 -13.25
C ASN A 392 9.67 2.40 -13.84
N GLU A 393 9.30 2.36 -15.12
CA GLU A 393 8.81 1.14 -15.79
C GLU A 393 9.92 0.25 -16.35
N LEU A 394 11.17 0.73 -16.42
CA LEU A 394 12.25 -0.05 -17.04
C LEU A 394 12.46 -1.41 -16.35
N LEU A 395 12.65 -1.42 -15.02
CA LEU A 395 12.91 -2.65 -14.27
C LEU A 395 11.66 -3.54 -14.10
N PRO A 396 10.46 -3.01 -13.83
CA PRO A 396 9.23 -3.82 -13.83
C PRO A 396 8.99 -4.56 -15.14
N GLN A 397 9.17 -3.89 -16.28
CA GLN A 397 8.99 -4.52 -17.60
C GLN A 397 10.12 -5.52 -17.93
N ALA A 398 11.36 -5.28 -17.47
CA ALA A 398 12.41 -6.29 -17.52
C ALA A 398 12.08 -7.51 -16.63
N GLY A 399 11.48 -7.25 -15.46
CA GLY A 399 11.01 -8.26 -14.50
C GLY A 399 9.99 -9.22 -15.09
N TYR A 400 9.11 -8.72 -15.97
CA TYR A 400 8.17 -9.54 -16.73
C TYR A 400 8.89 -10.67 -17.50
N VAL A 401 9.88 -10.32 -18.33
CA VAL A 401 10.61 -11.30 -19.17
C VAL A 401 11.55 -12.15 -18.33
N TRP A 402 12.17 -11.55 -17.30
CA TRP A 402 13.03 -12.25 -16.34
C TRP A 402 12.29 -13.37 -15.60
N CYS A 403 11.07 -13.11 -15.13
CA CYS A 403 10.26 -14.09 -14.40
C CYS A 403 9.55 -15.08 -15.31
N LEU A 404 9.24 -14.69 -16.55
CA LEU A 404 8.75 -15.62 -17.55
C LEU A 404 9.76 -16.75 -17.77
N ASN A 405 11.03 -16.40 -18.06
CA ASN A 405 12.14 -17.34 -18.09
C ASN A 405 13.50 -16.61 -18.08
N THR A 406 14.23 -16.70 -16.96
CA THR A 406 15.52 -16.01 -16.79
C THR A 406 16.59 -16.52 -17.77
N ASP A 407 16.66 -17.82 -18.01
CA ASP A 407 17.68 -18.40 -18.91
C ASP A 407 17.48 -17.91 -20.34
N LYS A 408 16.24 -17.88 -20.82
CA LYS A 408 15.89 -17.33 -22.14
C LYS A 408 16.16 -15.82 -22.20
N ALA A 409 15.88 -15.08 -21.13
CA ALA A 409 16.16 -13.64 -21.04
C ALA A 409 17.67 -13.35 -21.14
N LEU A 410 18.50 -14.12 -20.42
CA LEU A 410 19.95 -14.00 -20.48
C LEU A 410 20.53 -14.44 -21.83
N GLN A 411 19.99 -15.50 -22.44
CA GLN A 411 20.36 -15.90 -23.80
C GLN A 411 20.05 -14.79 -24.81
N MET A 412 18.87 -14.17 -24.71
CA MET A 412 18.48 -13.03 -25.54
C MET A 412 19.44 -11.85 -25.36
N ALA A 413 19.79 -11.50 -24.12
CA ALA A 413 20.72 -10.43 -23.84
C ALA A 413 22.13 -10.70 -24.38
N ASN A 414 22.64 -11.92 -24.22
CA ASN A 414 23.94 -12.35 -24.76
C ASN A 414 23.97 -12.30 -26.29
N ASP A 415 22.89 -12.69 -26.94
CA ASP A 415 22.73 -12.60 -28.39
C ASP A 415 22.80 -11.16 -28.91
N LEU A 416 22.19 -10.21 -28.20
CA LEU A 416 22.28 -8.78 -28.50
C LEU A 416 23.68 -8.24 -28.22
N LEU A 417 24.30 -8.70 -27.13
CA LEU A 417 25.67 -8.35 -26.78
C LEU A 417 26.67 -8.73 -27.88
N ARG A 418 26.50 -9.89 -28.52
CA ARG A 418 27.32 -10.37 -29.65
C ARG A 418 27.27 -9.44 -30.87
N VAL A 419 26.16 -8.71 -31.06
CA VAL A 419 26.01 -7.68 -32.10
C VAL A 419 26.25 -6.27 -31.57
N ARG A 420 26.93 -6.14 -30.42
CA ARG A 420 27.30 -4.89 -29.75
C ARG A 420 26.11 -4.04 -29.27
N GLN A 421 25.01 -4.70 -28.91
CA GLN A 421 23.87 -4.07 -28.25
C GLN A 421 23.88 -4.44 -26.76
N HIS A 422 24.42 -3.54 -25.93
CA HIS A 422 24.69 -3.79 -24.51
C HIS A 422 23.47 -3.56 -23.60
N PHE A 423 22.54 -2.70 -24.02
CA PHE A 423 21.46 -2.17 -23.18
C PHE A 423 20.65 -3.23 -22.43
N ALA A 424 20.18 -4.28 -23.11
CA ALA A 424 19.41 -5.34 -22.47
C ALA A 424 20.23 -6.12 -21.41
N THR A 425 21.52 -6.35 -21.69
CA THR A 425 22.42 -6.98 -20.72
C THR A 425 22.56 -6.11 -19.48
N ASP A 426 22.80 -4.81 -19.65
CA ASP A 426 22.98 -3.90 -18.52
C ASP A 426 21.70 -3.76 -17.68
N VAL A 427 20.53 -3.75 -18.32
CA VAL A 427 19.23 -3.75 -17.64
C VAL A 427 19.02 -5.02 -16.82
N PHE A 428 19.30 -6.20 -17.37
CA PHE A 428 19.17 -7.45 -16.60
C PHE A 428 20.22 -7.58 -15.50
N MET A 429 21.43 -7.05 -15.68
CA MET A 429 22.43 -6.98 -14.61
C MET A 429 21.99 -6.03 -13.49
N LEU A 430 21.36 -4.89 -13.82
CA LEU A 430 20.78 -4.00 -12.82
C LEU A 430 19.62 -4.66 -12.08
N LEU A 431 18.76 -5.40 -12.79
CA LEU A 431 17.67 -6.17 -12.18
C LEU A 431 18.21 -7.26 -11.24
N ALA A 432 19.25 -7.99 -11.65
CA ALA A 432 19.92 -8.96 -10.78
C ALA A 432 20.54 -8.28 -9.53
N ASP A 433 21.13 -7.10 -9.69
CA ASP A 433 21.63 -6.34 -8.56
C ASP A 433 20.52 -5.91 -7.60
N LEU A 434 19.37 -5.48 -8.14
CA LEU A 434 18.18 -5.16 -7.36
C LEU A 434 17.71 -6.37 -6.52
N LEU A 435 17.59 -7.54 -7.16
CA LEU A 435 17.08 -8.76 -6.54
C LEU A 435 18.07 -9.43 -5.58
N SER A 436 19.35 -9.11 -5.68
CA SER A 436 20.39 -9.65 -4.80
C SER A 436 20.42 -9.02 -3.39
N GLU A 437 19.79 -7.86 -3.18
CA GLU A 437 19.92 -7.07 -1.94
C GLU A 437 21.38 -6.72 -1.58
N GLY A 438 22.28 -6.71 -2.56
CA GLY A 438 23.72 -6.49 -2.33
C GLY A 438 24.50 -7.75 -1.96
N ARG A 439 23.84 -8.92 -1.88
CA ARG A 439 24.48 -10.22 -1.64
C ARG A 439 25.27 -10.72 -2.86
N ASP A 440 26.01 -11.81 -2.67
CA ASP A 440 26.78 -12.50 -3.71
C ASP A 440 25.93 -13.47 -4.56
N VAL A 441 24.62 -13.49 -4.35
CA VAL A 441 23.64 -14.28 -5.12
C VAL A 441 22.46 -13.40 -5.54
N THR A 442 21.84 -13.74 -6.65
CA THR A 442 20.57 -13.16 -7.15
C THR A 442 19.54 -14.27 -7.35
N LEU A 443 18.28 -13.88 -7.57
CA LEU A 443 17.18 -14.77 -7.86
C LEU A 443 16.97 -14.91 -9.38
N THR A 444 16.87 -16.14 -9.84
CA THR A 444 16.51 -16.52 -11.21
C THR A 444 15.21 -17.30 -11.19
N PHE A 445 14.46 -17.25 -12.30
CA PHE A 445 13.07 -17.67 -12.31
C PHE A 445 12.64 -18.38 -13.59
N TYR A 446 11.58 -19.17 -13.45
CA TYR A 446 10.84 -19.80 -14.52
C TYR A 446 9.35 -19.88 -14.16
N MET A 447 8.47 -19.32 -15.00
CA MET A 447 7.03 -19.42 -14.83
C MET A 447 6.42 -20.43 -15.82
N ASN A 448 5.58 -21.32 -15.31
CA ASN A 448 4.87 -22.31 -16.12
C ASN A 448 3.52 -21.78 -16.66
N GLU A 449 2.84 -22.58 -17.47
CA GLU A 449 1.54 -22.23 -18.08
C GLU A 449 0.39 -22.14 -17.06
N GLU A 450 0.58 -22.64 -15.84
CA GLU A 450 -0.40 -22.53 -14.74
C GLU A 450 -0.19 -21.25 -13.92
N GLY A 451 0.84 -20.46 -14.21
CA GLY A 451 1.17 -19.24 -13.46
C GLY A 451 1.93 -19.49 -12.16
N ILE A 452 2.52 -20.68 -12.00
CA ILE A 452 3.40 -21.03 -10.87
C ILE A 452 4.82 -20.56 -11.19
N LEU A 453 5.35 -19.72 -10.31
CA LEU A 453 6.70 -19.18 -10.38
C LEU A 453 7.67 -20.10 -9.62
N ASN A 454 8.69 -20.58 -10.32
CA ASN A 454 9.79 -21.34 -9.73
C ASN A 454 10.98 -20.40 -9.58
N VAL A 455 11.67 -20.47 -8.44
CA VAL A 455 12.81 -19.62 -8.10
C VAL A 455 14.06 -20.46 -7.83
N ARG A 456 15.22 -19.91 -8.19
CA ARG A 456 16.55 -20.43 -7.86
C ARG A 456 17.48 -19.29 -7.49
N GLU A 457 18.58 -19.63 -6.80
CA GLU A 457 19.66 -18.67 -6.54
C GLU A 457 20.82 -18.90 -7.52
N ALA A 458 21.39 -17.82 -8.04
CA ALA A 458 22.55 -17.84 -8.90
C ALA A 458 23.64 -16.88 -8.39
N PRO A 459 24.92 -17.28 -8.35
CA PRO A 459 26.00 -16.39 -7.92
C PRO A 459 26.16 -15.19 -8.86
N VAL A 460 26.36 -14.00 -8.29
CA VAL A 460 26.65 -12.78 -9.07
C VAL A 460 28.12 -12.40 -8.97
N ILE A 461 28.65 -11.85 -10.05
CA ILE A 461 29.99 -11.29 -10.11
C ILE A 461 29.85 -9.77 -10.03
N ARG A 462 30.53 -9.15 -9.06
CA ARG A 462 30.53 -7.70 -8.89
C ARG A 462 31.87 -7.09 -9.28
N MET A 463 31.82 -5.94 -9.96
CA MET A 463 32.98 -5.10 -10.21
C MET A 463 32.63 -3.64 -9.92
N PRO A 464 33.60 -2.80 -9.54
CA PRO A 464 33.37 -1.36 -9.46
C PRO A 464 33.22 -0.83 -10.89
N VAL A 465 32.02 -0.33 -11.24
CA VAL A 465 31.71 0.12 -12.60
C VAL A 465 31.79 1.65 -12.69
N ASP A 466 31.13 2.38 -11.76
CA ASP A 466 31.14 3.85 -11.71
C ASP A 466 31.08 4.34 -10.25
N GLU A 467 31.79 5.42 -9.93
CA GLU A 467 31.88 6.03 -8.57
C GLU A 467 32.40 5.09 -7.46
N GLY A 468 32.90 3.90 -7.82
CA GLY A 468 33.51 2.94 -6.90
C GLY A 468 32.53 1.97 -6.21
N PHE A 469 31.23 2.03 -6.51
CA PHE A 469 30.26 1.10 -5.95
C PHE A 469 30.30 -0.26 -6.67
N PRO A 470 30.37 -1.39 -5.94
CA PRO A 470 30.38 -2.72 -6.53
C PRO A 470 29.01 -3.05 -7.15
N ALA A 471 29.00 -3.26 -8.45
CA ALA A 471 27.80 -3.52 -9.24
C ALA A 471 27.85 -4.92 -9.88
N VAL A 472 26.71 -5.58 -10.00
CA VAL A 472 26.62 -6.85 -10.75
C VAL A 472 26.98 -6.61 -12.22
N VAL A 473 27.95 -7.36 -12.72
CA VAL A 473 28.43 -7.35 -14.12
C VAL A 473 28.33 -8.72 -14.79
N GLY A 474 27.98 -9.76 -14.03
CA GLY A 474 27.79 -11.10 -14.55
C GLY A 474 27.06 -11.99 -13.57
N ILE A 475 26.46 -13.05 -14.10
CA ILE A 475 25.80 -14.10 -13.33
C ILE A 475 26.52 -15.40 -13.70
N SER A 476 27.02 -16.11 -12.70
CA SER A 476 27.70 -17.38 -12.94
C SER A 476 26.68 -18.48 -13.14
N PRO A 477 26.98 -19.47 -14.02
CA PRO A 477 26.15 -20.67 -14.11
C PRO A 477 26.07 -21.36 -12.75
N GLU A 478 24.91 -21.96 -12.49
CA GLU A 478 24.48 -22.48 -11.20
C GLU A 478 25.56 -23.34 -10.52
N ARG A 479 25.76 -23.15 -9.21
CA ARG A 479 26.32 -24.21 -8.36
C ARG A 479 25.13 -25.02 -7.85
N ILE A 480 25.21 -26.34 -7.92
CA ILE A 480 24.26 -27.23 -7.27
C ILE A 480 24.34 -26.95 -5.77
N ILE A 481 23.30 -26.30 -5.23
CA ILE A 481 23.11 -26.15 -3.78
C ILE A 481 22.36 -27.41 -3.30
N PRO A 482 22.77 -28.07 -2.20
CA PRO A 482 22.02 -29.18 -1.62
C PRO A 482 20.61 -28.73 -1.23
N GLU A 483 19.61 -29.58 -1.48
CA GLU A 483 18.19 -29.38 -1.17
C GLU A 483 17.89 -28.86 0.27
N PRO A 484 16.69 -28.29 0.50
CA PRO A 484 16.52 -26.89 0.92
C PRO A 484 16.10 -26.73 2.39
N TYR A 485 16.10 -25.49 2.88
CA TYR A 485 15.34 -25.08 4.07
C TYR A 485 13.83 -25.05 3.74
N LEU A 486 13.22 -26.22 3.54
CA LEU A 486 11.78 -26.41 3.63
C LEU A 486 11.48 -27.28 4.85
N HIS A 487 11.23 -26.65 5.99
CA HIS A 487 10.54 -27.32 7.09
C HIS A 487 9.04 -27.28 6.80
N TYR A 488 8.52 -28.25 6.04
CA TYR A 488 7.14 -28.75 6.17
C TYR A 488 7.04 -30.17 5.60
N LYS A 489 6.78 -31.15 6.48
CA LYS A 489 6.28 -32.51 6.13
C LYS A 489 4.78 -32.38 5.82
N SER A 490 4.34 -32.71 4.61
CA SER A 490 3.68 -33.97 4.17
C SER A 490 2.25 -34.11 4.76
N GLU A 491 1.17 -34.51 4.08
CA GLU A 491 0.89 -35.31 2.88
C GLU A 491 -0.55 -34.98 2.40
N ILE A 492 -0.80 -34.92 1.08
CA ILE A 492 -2.16 -35.16 0.54
C ILE A 492 -2.01 -36.12 -0.65
N PRO A 493 -2.68 -37.28 -0.66
CA PRO A 493 -2.64 -38.20 -1.79
C PRO A 493 -3.61 -37.72 -2.89
N LEU A 494 -3.12 -37.60 -4.12
CA LEU A 494 -3.95 -37.38 -5.31
C LEU A 494 -4.77 -38.65 -5.62
N PRO A 495 -6.09 -38.56 -5.85
CA PRO A 495 -6.87 -39.66 -6.40
C PRO A 495 -6.57 -39.81 -7.90
N LYS A 496 -6.38 -41.06 -8.34
CA LYS A 496 -6.39 -41.47 -9.75
C LYS A 496 -7.82 -41.73 -10.22
N GLN A 497 -8.07 -41.44 -11.50
CA GLN A 497 -9.15 -41.89 -12.43
C GLN A 497 -9.93 -40.70 -13.01
N GLY A 498 -10.26 -40.64 -14.30
CA GLY A 498 -10.10 -41.59 -15.40
C GLY A 498 -10.28 -40.88 -16.75
N LEU A 499 -9.71 -41.48 -17.79
CA LEU A 499 -9.86 -41.12 -19.20
C LEU A 499 -11.30 -41.38 -19.66
N GLU A 500 -11.93 -40.40 -20.30
CA GLU A 500 -12.90 -40.64 -21.39
C GLU A 500 -12.71 -39.59 -22.49
N GLU A 501 -12.65 -40.10 -23.72
CA GLU A 501 -12.44 -39.39 -24.99
C GLU A 501 -13.75 -38.80 -25.56
N ASP A 502 -13.57 -37.80 -26.42
CA ASP A 502 -14.39 -37.39 -27.58
C ASP A 502 -15.73 -36.65 -27.41
N LYS A 503 -15.77 -35.37 -27.84
CA LYS A 503 -16.26 -34.97 -29.19
C LYS A 503 -16.16 -33.45 -29.46
N PRO A 504 -16.07 -33.02 -30.73
CA PRO A 504 -15.73 -31.66 -31.13
C PRO A 504 -16.97 -30.75 -31.25
N ILE A 505 -16.85 -29.49 -30.85
CA ILE A 505 -17.83 -28.45 -31.17
C ILE A 505 -17.16 -27.43 -32.10
N THR A 506 -17.63 -27.43 -33.35
CA THR A 506 -17.38 -26.38 -34.35
C THR A 506 -18.29 -25.18 -34.08
N SER A 507 -17.73 -23.97 -34.00
CA SER A 507 -18.48 -22.73 -34.24
C SER A 507 -17.57 -21.64 -34.84
N ASN A 508 -18.02 -21.11 -35.97
CA ASN A 508 -17.40 -20.07 -36.79
C ASN A 508 -17.21 -18.72 -36.06
N PRO A 509 -16.28 -17.86 -36.53
CA PRO A 509 -15.86 -16.65 -35.85
C PRO A 509 -16.87 -15.50 -36.05
N THR A 510 -17.41 -14.98 -34.96
CA THR A 510 -18.09 -13.67 -34.95
C THR A 510 -17.06 -12.56 -34.76
N SER A 511 -17.14 -11.60 -35.67
CA SER A 511 -16.35 -10.37 -35.79
C SER A 511 -16.16 -9.61 -34.48
N PHE A 512 -14.90 -9.34 -34.15
CA PHE A 512 -14.46 -8.46 -33.06
C PHE A 512 -14.76 -6.99 -33.41
N SER A 513 -15.49 -6.29 -32.54
CA SER A 513 -15.63 -4.83 -32.57
C SER A 513 -14.74 -4.27 -31.47
N SER A 514 -13.68 -3.55 -31.85
CA SER A 514 -12.78 -2.85 -30.93
C SER A 514 -13.54 -1.69 -30.29
N GLY A 515 -13.77 -1.76 -28.97
CA GLY A 515 -14.37 -0.70 -28.16
C GLY A 515 -13.47 0.54 -27.96
N LEU A 516 -12.89 1.07 -29.04
CA LEU A 516 -12.31 2.41 -29.06
C LEU A 516 -13.32 3.37 -29.70
N PRO A 517 -13.55 4.57 -29.13
CA PRO A 517 -14.42 5.55 -29.76
C PRO A 517 -13.84 5.97 -31.13
N PRO A 518 -14.68 6.17 -32.16
CA PRO A 518 -14.21 6.55 -33.49
C PRO A 518 -13.53 7.92 -33.44
N GLN A 519 -12.29 7.99 -33.92
CA GLN A 519 -11.63 9.26 -34.20
C GLN A 519 -12.28 9.88 -35.44
N ILE A 520 -12.87 11.05 -35.26
CA ILE A 520 -13.33 11.91 -36.36
C ILE A 520 -12.07 12.38 -37.09
N GLN A 521 -11.82 11.85 -38.29
CA GLN A 521 -10.87 12.40 -39.24
C GLN A 521 -11.55 13.56 -39.97
N THR A 522 -11.20 14.80 -39.63
CA THR A 522 -11.37 15.92 -40.56
C THR A 522 -10.14 15.96 -41.49
N PRO A 523 -10.32 15.94 -42.81
CA PRO A 523 -9.21 16.08 -43.74
C PRO A 523 -8.66 17.51 -43.73
N PRO A 524 -7.35 17.72 -43.94
CA PRO A 524 -6.80 19.05 -44.14
C PRO A 524 -7.16 19.55 -45.55
N ASP A 525 -7.87 20.67 -45.63
CA ASP A 525 -8.03 21.43 -46.86
C ASP A 525 -6.64 21.93 -47.33
N ILE A 526 -6.28 21.54 -48.55
CA ILE A 526 -5.19 22.11 -49.33
C ILE A 526 -5.77 23.27 -50.13
N PRO A 527 -5.29 24.51 -49.99
CA PRO A 527 -5.49 25.52 -51.01
C PRO A 527 -4.34 25.43 -52.02
N VAL A 528 -4.72 25.15 -53.27
CA VAL A 528 -3.91 25.36 -54.46
C VAL A 528 -3.95 26.86 -54.80
N GLY A 529 -2.77 27.50 -54.80
CA GLY A 529 -2.36 28.61 -55.67
C GLY A 529 -3.04 29.98 -55.58
N GLU A 530 -2.29 31.00 -55.16
CA GLU A 530 -1.70 32.05 -56.04
C GLU A 530 -0.49 32.70 -55.34
#